data_AF-A0A5B0F7F5-F1
#
_entry.id   AF-A0A5B0F7F5-F1
#
_cell.length_a   1.000
_cell.length_b   1.000
_cell.length_c   1.000
_cell.angle_alpha   90.00
_cell.angle_beta   90.00
_cell.angle_gamma   90.00
#
_symmetry.space_group_name_H-M   'P 1'
#
loop_
_entity.id
_entity.type
_entity.pdbx_description
1 polymer ?
#
loop_
_entity_poly.entity_id
_entity_poly.type
_entity_poly.pdbx_seq_one_letter_code
_entity_poly.pdbx_strand_id
1 'polypeptide(L)'
;MKYFSAPVDPEARRNFALECNRLLFEEAHLLSREAFELLEKAELDAELFTQYQALRQKADVKFQDAIDHLRLIEEEFPSTETLAMLRAKSAGFDSRV
;
A
#
# COMPACT_ATOMS: atom_id res chain seq x y z
N MET A 1 -13.79 -21.23 -30.64
CA MET A 1 -13.03 -20.07 -30.16
C MET A 1 -12.57 -20.36 -28.73
N LYS A 2 -11.32 -20.80 -28.54
CA LYS A 2 -10.76 -21.00 -27.20
C LYS A 2 -10.19 -19.66 -26.76
N TYR A 3 -10.81 -19.02 -25.78
CA TYR A 3 -10.21 -17.89 -25.08
C TYR A 3 -9.04 -18.44 -24.26
N PHE A 4 -7.86 -18.46 -24.85
CA PHE A 4 -6.63 -18.56 -24.08
C PHE A 4 -6.49 -17.22 -23.36
N SER A 5 -7.06 -17.13 -22.16
CA SER A 5 -6.59 -16.14 -21.20
C SER A 5 -5.12 -16.49 -20.98
N ALA A 6 -4.21 -15.70 -21.56
CA ALA A 6 -2.78 -15.89 -21.36
C ALA A 6 -2.54 -15.95 -19.85
N PRO A 7 -1.71 -16.89 -19.35
CA PRO A 7 -1.34 -16.88 -17.94
C PRO A 7 -0.74 -15.50 -17.67
N VAL A 8 -1.48 -14.64 -16.97
CA VAL A 8 -1.00 -13.30 -16.65
C VAL A 8 0.26 -13.51 -15.81
N ASP A 9 1.39 -13.08 -16.37
CA ASP A 9 2.70 -13.18 -15.75
C ASP A 9 2.58 -12.79 -14.27
N PRO A 10 2.92 -13.68 -13.31
CA PRO A 10 2.87 -13.37 -11.89
C PRO A 10 3.57 -12.05 -11.54
N GLU A 11 4.64 -11.71 -12.26
CA GLU A 11 5.35 -10.44 -12.08
C GLU A 11 4.50 -9.26 -12.57
N ALA A 12 3.84 -9.37 -13.73
CA ALA A 12 2.93 -8.36 -14.23
C ALA A 12 1.73 -8.12 -13.30
N ARG A 13 1.17 -9.18 -12.69
CA ARG A 13 0.10 -9.04 -11.68
C ARG A 13 0.57 -8.31 -10.43
N ARG A 14 1.76 -8.67 -9.93
CA ARG A 14 2.36 -8.01 -8.78
C ARG A 14 2.62 -6.53 -9.04
N ASN A 15 3.21 -6.22 -10.21
CA ASN A 15 3.51 -4.84 -10.60
C ASN A 15 2.24 -3.99 -10.71
N PHE A 16 1.17 -4.54 -11.29
CA PHE A 16 -0.13 -3.87 -11.35
C PHE A 16 -0.69 -3.59 -9.95
N ALA A 17 -0.68 -4.58 -9.05
CA ALA A 17 -1.17 -4.41 -7.70
C ALA A 17 -0.36 -3.36 -6.91
N LEU A 18 0.96 -3.34 -7.08
CA LEU A 18 1.84 -2.32 -6.51
C LEU A 18 1.56 -0.92 -7.07
N GLU A 19 1.24 -0.79 -8.35
CA GLU A 19 0.85 0.50 -8.92
C GLU A 19 -0.46 1.00 -8.31
N CYS A 20 -1.46 0.12 -8.14
CA CYS A 20 -2.68 0.46 -7.41
C CYS A 20 -2.38 0.87 -5.95
N ASN A 21 -1.45 0.19 -5.29
CA ASN A 21 -1.00 0.55 -3.94
C ASN A 21 -0.34 1.93 -3.89
N ARG A 22 0.51 2.26 -4.88
CA ARG A 22 1.16 3.56 -5.04
C ARG A 22 0.13 4.68 -5.15
N LEU A 23 -0.94 4.48 -5.93
CA LEU A 23 -2.03 5.46 -6.07
C LEU A 23 -2.75 5.72 -4.74
N LEU A 24 -2.99 4.68 -3.92
CA LEU A 24 -3.58 4.85 -2.58
C LEU A 24 -2.69 5.72 -1.67
N PHE A 25 -1.37 5.48 -1.69
CA PHE A 25 -0.41 6.32 -0.97
C PHE A 25 -0.42 7.76 -1.47
N GLU A 26 -0.46 7.97 -2.79
CA GLU A 26 -0.54 9.32 -3.37
C GLU A 26 -1.81 10.06 -2.91
N GLU A 27 -2.97 9.41 -2.92
CA GLU A 27 -4.21 9.99 -2.39
C GLU A 27 -4.07 10.38 -0.91
N ALA A 28 -3.50 9.50 -0.09
CA ALA A 28 -3.27 9.76 1.33
C ALA A 28 -2.31 10.95 1.55
N HIS A 29 -1.25 11.04 0.76
CA HIS A 29 -0.29 12.14 0.79
C HIS A 29 -0.93 13.47 0.36
N LEU A 30 -1.76 13.48 -0.68
CA LEU A 30 -2.48 14.68 -1.11
C LEU A 30 -3.38 15.21 0.01
N LEU A 31 -4.18 14.34 0.64
CA LEU A 31 -5.02 14.70 1.78
C LEU A 31 -4.20 15.25 2.94
N SER A 32 -3.05 14.63 3.24
CA SER A 32 -2.18 15.12 4.30
C SER A 32 -1.57 16.48 3.96
N ARG A 33 -1.21 16.72 2.69
CA ARG A 33 -0.66 18.02 2.26
C ARG A 33 -1.72 19.11 2.36
N GLU A 34 -2.92 18.85 1.84
CA GLU A 34 -4.06 19.77 1.96
C GLU A 34 -4.36 20.11 3.43
N ALA A 35 -4.30 19.11 4.32
CA ALA A 35 -4.46 19.34 5.76
C ALA A 35 -3.38 20.31 6.28
N PHE A 36 -2.10 20.10 5.94
CA PHE A 36 -1.01 20.99 6.39
C PHE A 36 -1.13 22.40 5.83
N GLU A 37 -1.56 22.57 4.58
CA GLU A 37 -1.82 23.88 3.97
C GLU A 37 -2.88 24.68 4.76
N LEU A 38 -3.83 24.02 5.44
CA LEU A 38 -4.78 24.71 6.33
C LEU A 38 -4.11 25.27 7.59
N LEU A 39 -3.09 24.60 8.12
CA LEU A 39 -2.34 25.07 9.30
C LEU A 39 -1.39 26.23 8.98
N GLU A 40 -0.97 26.37 7.72
CA GLU A 40 -0.08 27.45 7.27
C GLU A 40 -0.81 28.78 7.06
N LYS A 41 -2.15 28.79 7.12
CA LYS A 41 -2.96 30.01 6.97
C LYS A 41 -2.76 30.92 8.18
N ALA A 42 -2.49 32.20 7.91
CA ALA A 42 -2.27 33.22 8.94
C ALA A 42 -3.48 33.45 9.87
N GLU A 43 -4.68 33.10 9.41
CA GLU A 43 -5.95 33.24 10.13
C GLU A 43 -6.48 31.86 10.60
N LEU A 44 -5.61 31.02 11.16
CA LEU A 44 -6.03 29.72 11.70
C LEU A 44 -7.06 29.91 12.83
N ASP A 45 -8.27 29.41 12.62
CA ASP A 45 -9.37 29.43 13.58
C ASP A 45 -9.84 28.01 13.92
N ALA A 46 -10.83 27.91 14.81
CA ALA A 46 -11.37 26.63 15.27
C ALA A 46 -12.05 25.85 14.13
N GLU A 47 -12.61 26.52 13.13
CA GLU A 47 -13.25 25.87 11.99
C GLU A 47 -12.21 25.26 11.06
N LEU A 48 -11.17 26.01 10.70
CA LEU A 48 -10.04 25.53 9.91
C LEU A 48 -9.30 24.39 10.62
N PHE A 49 -9.16 24.46 11.95
CA PHE A 49 -8.58 23.36 12.72
C PHE A 49 -9.47 22.11 12.71
N THR A 50 -10.80 22.26 12.73
CA THR A 50 -11.73 21.14 12.58
C THR A 50 -11.62 20.51 11.18
N GLN A 51 -11.51 21.33 10.13
CA GLN A 51 -11.28 20.86 8.76
C GLN A 51 -9.94 20.13 8.61
N TYR A 52 -8.87 20.66 9.23
CA TYR A 52 -7.57 20.00 9.32
C TYR A 52 -7.70 18.60 9.94
N GLN A 53 -8.37 18.48 11.09
CA GLN A 53 -8.54 17.19 11.76
C GLN A 53 -9.30 16.18 10.88
N ALA A 54 -10.35 16.63 10.20
CA ALA A 54 -11.13 15.78 9.30
C ALA A 54 -10.29 15.27 8.12
N LEU A 55 -9.50 16.16 7.47
CA LEU A 55 -8.60 15.76 6.39
C LEU A 55 -7.51 14.81 6.89
N ARG A 56 -6.96 15.06 8.08
CA ARG A 56 -5.93 14.19 8.66
C ARG A 56 -6.45 12.79 8.96
N GLN A 57 -7.62 12.69 9.57
CA GLN A 57 -8.27 11.39 9.82
C GLN A 57 -8.52 10.64 8.51
N LYS A 58 -8.98 11.35 7.47
CA LYS A 58 -9.19 10.75 6.15
C LYS A 58 -7.88 10.26 5.52
N ALA A 59 -6.80 11.03 5.64
CA ALA A 59 -5.47 10.62 5.19
C ALA A 59 -4.98 9.37 5.94
N ASP A 60 -5.16 9.33 7.26
CA ASP A 60 -4.74 8.21 8.11
C ASP A 60 -5.47 6.90 7.73
N VAL A 61 -6.79 6.97 7.45
CA VAL A 61 -7.55 5.82 6.93
C VAL A 61 -6.98 5.34 5.59
N LYS A 62 -6.68 6.27 4.67
CA LYS A 62 -6.11 5.92 3.35
C LYS A 62 -4.71 5.33 3.44
N PHE A 63 -3.88 5.79 4.37
CA PHE A 63 -2.59 5.17 4.66
C PHE A 63 -2.78 3.75 5.19
N GLN A 64 -3.74 3.53 6.07
CA GLN A 64 -4.02 2.19 6.60
C GLN A 64 -4.49 1.24 5.49
N ASP A 65 -5.40 1.68 4.62
CA ASP A 65 -5.85 0.92 3.45
C ASP A 65 -4.67 0.55 2.52
N ALA A 66 -3.74 1.49 2.30
CA ALA A 66 -2.56 1.23 1.49
C ALA A 66 -1.60 0.24 2.16
N ILE A 67 -1.41 0.31 3.48
CA ILE A 67 -0.59 -0.65 4.23
C ILE A 67 -1.21 -2.05 4.16
N ASP A 68 -2.52 -2.16 4.36
CA ASP A 68 -3.21 -3.45 4.33
C ASP A 68 -3.24 -4.04 2.92
N HIS A 69 -3.40 -3.20 1.90
CA HIS A 69 -3.26 -3.64 0.51
C HIS A 69 -1.84 -4.13 0.20
N LEU A 70 -0.80 -3.47 0.70
CA LEU A 70 0.59 -3.91 0.51
C LEU A 70 0.83 -5.28 1.15
N ARG A 71 0.32 -5.51 2.37
CA ARG A 71 0.38 -6.81 3.04
C ARG A 71 -0.28 -7.90 2.20
N LEU A 72 -1.48 -7.63 1.67
CA LEU A 72 -2.18 -8.57 0.80
C LEU A 72 -1.39 -8.88 -0.48
N ILE A 73 -0.72 -7.90 -1.06
CA ILE A 73 0.16 -8.10 -2.22
C ILE A 73 1.33 -9.02 -1.87
N GLU A 74 1.93 -8.85 -0.69
CA GLU A 74 3.04 -9.70 -0.24
C GLU A 74 2.61 -11.15 0.01
N GLU A 75 1.37 -11.37 0.43
CA GLU A 75 0.77 -12.69 0.65
C GLU A 75 0.39 -13.39 -0.67
N GLU A 76 -0.34 -12.71 -1.56
CA GLU A 76 -0.88 -13.27 -2.80
C GLU A 76 0.15 -13.28 -3.95
N PHE A 77 1.05 -12.30 -3.96
CA PHE A 77 2.07 -12.10 -5.00
C PHE A 77 3.45 -11.87 -4.35
N PRO A 78 3.99 -12.87 -3.63
CA PRO A 78 5.25 -12.74 -2.93
C PRO A 78 6.38 -12.36 -3.88
N SER A 79 7.29 -11.51 -3.42
CA SER A 79 8.48 -11.17 -4.20
C SER A 79 9.38 -12.39 -4.37
N THR A 80 10.25 -12.34 -5.38
CA THR A 80 11.29 -13.37 -5.59
C THR A 80 12.19 -13.52 -4.37
N GLU A 81 12.46 -12.44 -3.65
CA GLU A 81 13.18 -12.44 -2.38
C GLU A 81 12.40 -13.15 -1.28
N THR A 82 11.11 -12.85 -1.08
CA THR A 82 10.25 -13.52 -0.10
C THR A 82 10.20 -15.03 -0.38
N LEU A 83 10.06 -15.42 -1.65
CA LEU A 83 10.10 -16.82 -2.07
C LEU A 83 11.46 -17.48 -1.79
N ALA A 84 12.57 -16.77 -2.03
CA ALA A 84 13.91 -17.26 -1.73
C ALA A 84 14.11 -17.47 -0.21
N MET A 85 13.65 -16.53 0.62
CA MET A 85 13.70 -16.66 2.08
C MET A 85 12.86 -17.83 2.59
N LEU A 86 11.66 -18.03 2.05
CA LEU A 86 10.81 -19.17 2.42
C LEU A 86 11.46 -20.52 2.07
N ARG A 87 12.11 -20.62 0.90
CA ARG A 87 12.88 -21.80 0.50
C ARG A 87 14.10 -22.06 1.38
N ALA A 88 14.83 -21.01 1.77
CA ALA A 88 15.97 -21.13 2.67
C ALA A 88 15.53 -21.62 4.07
N LYS A 89 14.38 -21.14 4.57
CA LYS A 89 13.79 -21.59 5.84
C LYS A 89 13.40 -23.07 5.81
N SER A 90 12.85 -23.58 4.70
CA SER A 90 12.51 -25.00 4.58
C SER A 90 13.75 -25.90 4.49
N ALA A 91 14.80 -25.47 3.78
CA ALA A 91 16.05 -26.24 3.66
C ALA A 91 16.84 -26.33 4.98
N GLY A 92 16.77 -25.30 5.83
CA GLY A 92 17.38 -25.32 7.16
C GLY A 92 16.68 -26.24 8.17
N PHE A 93 15.43 -26.64 7.91
CA PHE A 93 14.68 -27.55 8.79
C PHE A 93 15.01 -29.02 8.52
N ASP A 94 15.36 -29.38 7.28
CA ASP A 94 15.66 -30.75 6.86
C ASP A 94 17.06 -31.25 7.30
N SER A 95 17.94 -30.35 7.75
CA SER A 95 19.32 -30.70 8.15
C SER A 95 19.47 -31.14 9.61
N ARG A 96 18.36 -31.41 10.32
CA ARG A 96 18.34 -31.67 11.77
C ARG A 96 17.84 -33.07 12.18
N VAL A 97 17.80 -34.04 11.27
CA VAL A 97 17.43 -35.44 11.54
C VAL A 97 18.63 -36.37 11.35
#